data_AF-J2P435-F1
#
_entry.id   AF-J2P435-F1
#
_cell.length_a   1.000
_cell.length_b   1.000
_cell.length_c   1.000
_cell.angle_alpha   90.00
_cell.angle_beta   90.00
_cell.angle_gamma   90.00
#
_symmetry.space_group_name_H-M   'P 1'
#
loop_
_entity.id
_entity.type
_entity.pdbx_description
1 polymer ?
#
loop_
_entity_poly.entity_id
_entity_poly.type
_entity_poly.pdbx_seq_one_letter_code
_entity_poly.pdbx_strand_id
1 'polypeptide(L)'
;MKRVFQALLAVTLMFSLTLNSNSVSAKSEKEELGVPNQFLDDEQLVEIDAQFKKEYQLDSTYISDNLISYPKPGDVFVSVSNPIIAQTDVPTNIRPALTFPVPITFDNDPSTVVSLYKVEGKSPVSGKLEIRNNTLYIRPDKTLESNTKYAIEIDKGAIVSTIDSTKSIDKYLLQFVTSNNEAPIVIDVKPYGEETKVDVDAVITIKYDRKVISGTKKFLLMNDNGAKVPATFTVSNDTVTIQPKAPLKNNVEYYIDVAQGAVKDTSGNESYKYFSLFSTGTPSDSGAIPENPEPIDLELGDISIEFE
;
A
#
# COMPACT_ATOMS: atom_id res chain seq x y z
N MET A 1 -21.82 -12.93 5.12
CA MET A 1 -20.44 -12.80 4.62
C MET A 1 -19.97 -11.35 4.42
N LYS A 2 -20.75 -10.42 3.85
CA LYS A 2 -20.40 -8.98 3.79
C LYS A 2 -20.38 -8.21 5.13
N ARG A 3 -20.82 -8.82 6.24
CA ARG A 3 -21.05 -8.15 7.53
C ARG A 3 -19.94 -8.36 8.58
N VAL A 4 -19.03 -9.32 8.37
CA VAL A 4 -17.91 -9.58 9.29
C VAL A 4 -16.73 -8.64 9.03
N PHE A 5 -16.60 -8.15 7.78
CA PHE A 5 -15.53 -7.22 7.39
C PHE A 5 -15.76 -5.77 7.83
N GLN A 6 -17.01 -5.36 8.12
CA GLN A 6 -17.30 -3.99 8.57
C GLN A 6 -17.10 -3.80 10.09
N ALA A 7 -17.21 -4.88 10.89
CA ALA A 7 -17.04 -4.79 12.34
C ALA A 7 -15.57 -4.68 12.78
N LEU A 8 -14.65 -5.36 12.10
CA LEU A 8 -13.21 -5.23 12.38
C LEU A 8 -12.66 -3.85 11.97
N LEU A 9 -13.27 -3.23 10.96
CA LEU A 9 -12.94 -1.88 10.50
C LEU A 9 -13.41 -0.81 11.50
N ALA A 10 -14.52 -1.02 12.21
CA ALA A 10 -15.05 -0.08 13.21
C ALA A 10 -14.21 -0.02 14.49
N VAL A 11 -13.68 -1.16 14.96
CA VAL A 11 -12.78 -1.21 16.14
C VAL A 11 -11.43 -0.57 15.83
N THR A 12 -10.96 -0.68 14.59
CA THR A 12 -9.71 -0.03 14.14
C THR A 12 -9.90 1.48 13.89
N LEU A 13 -11.08 1.93 13.43
CA LEU A 13 -11.36 3.36 13.21
C LEU A 13 -11.68 4.15 14.48
N MET A 14 -12.36 3.54 15.48
CA MET A 14 -12.68 4.22 16.75
C MET A 14 -11.43 4.57 17.56
N PHE A 15 -10.34 3.79 17.44
CA PHE A 15 -9.05 4.10 18.07
C PHE A 15 -8.27 5.25 17.39
N SER A 16 -8.62 5.61 16.15
CA SER A 16 -7.88 6.64 15.38
C SER A 16 -8.47 8.06 15.49
N LEU A 17 -9.70 8.21 16.00
CA LEU A 17 -10.41 9.50 16.00
C LEU A 17 -10.20 10.36 17.26
N THR A 18 -9.52 9.86 18.30
CA THR A 18 -9.21 10.64 19.52
C THR A 18 -7.83 11.34 19.48
N LEU A 19 -7.06 11.23 18.40
CA LEU A 19 -5.68 11.72 18.31
C LEU A 19 -5.50 13.07 17.60
N ASN A 20 -6.55 13.87 17.41
CA ASN A 20 -6.40 15.20 16.81
C ASN A 20 -6.93 16.31 17.72
N SER A 21 -6.12 16.71 18.71
CA SER A 21 -5.99 18.14 19.05
C SER A 21 -4.75 18.42 19.92
N ASN A 22 -3.87 19.25 19.36
CA ASN A 22 -3.04 20.27 20.00
C ASN A 22 -1.87 19.89 20.94
N SER A 23 -0.67 20.02 20.36
CA SER A 23 0.52 20.77 20.83
C SER A 23 1.23 20.41 22.16
N VAL A 24 2.57 20.33 22.09
CA VAL A 24 3.61 20.90 23.01
C VAL A 24 4.81 19.94 23.24
N SER A 25 5.91 20.27 22.56
CA SER A 25 7.31 20.44 23.03
C SER A 25 7.86 19.66 24.26
N ALA A 26 8.87 18.82 23.97
CA ALA A 26 10.19 18.63 24.60
C ALA A 26 10.37 18.31 26.12
N LYS A 27 11.12 17.20 26.33
CA LYS A 27 11.96 16.76 27.49
C LYS A 27 11.26 16.22 28.76
N SER A 28 11.23 14.89 28.91
CA SER A 28 12.13 14.11 29.80
C SER A 28 11.80 12.61 29.73
N GLU A 29 12.77 11.75 30.05
CA GLU A 29 12.71 10.29 29.96
C GLU A 29 11.55 9.65 30.75
N LYS A 30 11.02 8.54 30.19
CA LYS A 30 9.85 7.72 30.60
C LYS A 30 8.51 8.13 29.97
N GLU A 31 8.34 7.78 28.70
CA GLU A 31 7.07 7.40 28.04
C GLU A 31 7.33 7.46 26.53
N GLU A 32 7.66 6.34 25.91
CA GLU A 32 7.70 6.24 24.45
C GLU A 32 6.72 5.15 24.04
N LEU A 33 5.67 5.58 23.33
CA LEU A 33 4.45 4.86 22.91
C LEU A 33 3.32 4.79 23.96
N GLY A 34 2.86 5.97 24.39
CA GLY A 34 1.59 6.14 25.12
C GLY A 34 0.37 5.80 24.26
N VAL A 35 0.02 4.51 24.21
CA VAL A 35 -1.36 4.08 23.92
C VAL A 35 -2.03 3.91 25.29
N PRO A 36 -3.08 4.67 25.63
CA PRO A 36 -3.80 4.44 26.88
C PRO A 36 -4.46 3.05 26.80
N ASN A 37 -3.93 2.09 27.56
CA ASN A 37 -4.57 0.80 27.76
C ASN A 37 -5.69 0.97 28.80
N GLN A 38 -6.74 1.73 28.48
CA GLN A 38 -7.94 1.76 29.30
C GLN A 38 -8.88 0.67 28.79
N PHE A 39 -8.90 -0.44 29.51
CA PHE A 39 -9.98 -1.41 29.42
C PHE A 39 -11.28 -0.68 29.79
N LEU A 40 -12.27 -0.75 28.90
CA LEU A 40 -13.61 -0.25 29.20
C LEU A 40 -14.24 -1.18 30.23
N ASP A 41 -14.85 -0.62 31.27
CA ASP A 41 -15.63 -1.41 32.23
C ASP A 41 -16.99 -1.84 31.64
N ASP A 42 -17.67 -2.75 32.33
CA ASP A 42 -18.94 -3.30 31.85
C ASP A 42 -20.02 -2.23 31.64
N GLU A 43 -19.97 -1.10 32.37
CA GLU A 43 -20.93 0.01 32.24
C GLU A 43 -20.64 0.84 30.99
N GLN A 44 -19.37 1.15 30.73
CA GLN A 44 -18.92 1.84 29.52
C GLN A 44 -19.19 1.02 28.25
N LEU A 45 -19.07 -0.29 28.32
CA LEU A 45 -19.41 -1.19 27.21
C LEU A 45 -20.91 -1.19 26.88
N VAL A 46 -21.76 -1.16 27.92
CA VAL A 46 -23.22 -1.07 27.77
C VAL A 46 -23.62 0.26 27.15
N GLU A 47 -22.99 1.37 27.53
CA GLU A 47 -23.27 2.68 26.95
C GLU A 47 -22.89 2.78 25.47
N ILE A 48 -21.73 2.24 25.08
CA ILE A 48 -21.27 2.23 23.68
C ILE A 48 -22.16 1.35 22.80
N ASP A 49 -22.55 0.16 23.28
CA ASP A 49 -23.49 -0.72 22.58
C ASP A 49 -24.86 -0.04 22.38
N ALA A 50 -25.35 0.66 23.40
CA ALA A 50 -26.59 1.44 23.30
C ALA A 50 -26.49 2.60 22.29
N GLN A 51 -25.36 3.32 22.25
CA GLN A 51 -25.12 4.37 21.26
C GLN A 51 -25.06 3.81 19.84
N PHE A 52 -24.35 2.70 19.62
CA PHE A 52 -24.23 2.06 18.32
C PHE A 52 -25.58 1.56 17.78
N LYS A 53 -26.38 0.89 18.63
CA LYS A 53 -27.74 0.45 18.27
C LYS A 53 -28.64 1.63 17.86
N LYS A 54 -28.52 2.76 18.57
CA LYS A 54 -29.26 3.99 18.28
C LYS A 54 -28.84 4.62 16.96
N GLU A 55 -27.53 4.71 16.70
CA GLU A 55 -26.99 5.33 15.48
C GLU A 55 -27.37 4.55 14.21
N TYR A 56 -27.41 3.22 14.29
CA TYR A 56 -27.74 2.34 13.16
C TYR A 56 -29.17 1.80 13.16
N GLN A 57 -30.05 2.28 14.05
CA GLN A 57 -31.47 1.92 14.12
C GLN A 57 -31.71 0.40 14.20
N LEU A 58 -30.87 -0.31 14.96
CA LEU A 58 -30.96 -1.76 15.15
C LEU A 58 -32.01 -2.08 16.24
N ASP A 59 -32.92 -3.03 15.98
CA ASP A 59 -34.01 -3.37 16.90
C ASP A 59 -33.62 -4.42 17.97
N SER A 60 -34.55 -4.72 18.88
CA SER A 60 -34.39 -5.69 19.97
C SER A 60 -34.30 -7.16 19.54
N THR A 61 -34.47 -7.47 18.25
CA THR A 61 -34.24 -8.81 17.67
C THR A 61 -32.81 -8.98 17.16
N TYR A 62 -31.98 -7.93 17.26
CA TYR A 62 -30.53 -8.06 17.24
C TYR A 62 -30.09 -8.89 18.45
N ILE A 63 -29.95 -10.20 18.22
CA ILE A 63 -29.62 -11.20 19.24
C ILE A 63 -28.46 -10.69 20.10
N SER A 64 -28.71 -10.49 21.40
CA SER A 64 -27.71 -10.15 22.42
C SER A 64 -26.62 -11.21 22.57
N ASP A 65 -26.81 -12.40 22.01
CA ASP A 65 -25.80 -13.46 21.95
C ASP A 65 -24.73 -13.19 20.87
N ASN A 66 -24.96 -12.21 19.99
CA ASN A 66 -23.93 -11.58 19.14
C ASN A 66 -23.50 -10.22 19.71
N LEU A 67 -23.47 -10.09 21.05
CA LEU A 67 -22.64 -9.06 21.67
C LEU A 67 -21.28 -9.12 20.98
N ILE A 68 -20.85 -7.97 20.43
CA ILE A 68 -19.44 -7.74 20.15
C ILE A 68 -18.74 -8.12 21.46
N SER A 69 -18.06 -9.26 21.49
CA SER A 69 -17.35 -9.70 22.69
C SER A 69 -16.19 -8.74 22.83
N TYR A 70 -16.39 -7.69 23.63
CA TYR A 70 -15.33 -6.78 23.97
C TYR A 70 -14.25 -7.54 24.73
N PRO A 71 -12.98 -7.28 24.43
CA PRO A 71 -11.89 -7.94 25.13
C PRO A 71 -11.96 -7.64 26.62
N LYS A 72 -12.03 -8.70 27.44
CA LYS A 72 -12.05 -8.62 28.90
C LYS A 72 -10.63 -8.63 29.46
N PRO A 73 -10.42 -8.13 30.69
CA PRO A 73 -9.14 -8.29 31.37
C PRO A 73 -8.71 -9.77 31.39
N GLY A 74 -7.48 -10.04 30.95
CA GLY A 74 -6.95 -11.40 30.84
C GLY A 74 -7.11 -12.06 29.47
N ASP A 75 -7.92 -11.50 28.56
CA ASP A 75 -8.09 -12.07 27.22
C ASP A 75 -6.79 -11.99 26.41
N VAL A 76 -6.50 -13.06 25.66
CA VAL A 76 -5.30 -13.18 24.85
C VAL A 76 -5.68 -12.98 23.39
N PHE A 77 -5.33 -11.81 22.85
CA PHE A 77 -5.50 -11.48 21.43
C PHE A 77 -4.38 -10.53 21.01
N VAL A 78 -4.16 -10.45 19.70
CA VAL A 78 -3.19 -9.49 19.15
C VAL A 78 -3.82 -8.10 19.19
N SER A 79 -3.35 -7.25 20.10
CA SER A 79 -3.81 -5.86 20.24
C SER A 79 -3.14 -4.93 19.23
N VAL A 80 -1.86 -5.19 18.92
CA VAL A 80 -1.07 -4.44 17.96
C VAL A 80 -0.20 -5.40 17.15
N SER A 81 -0.07 -5.16 15.85
CA SER A 81 0.78 -5.95 14.97
C SER A 81 1.66 -5.03 14.10
N ASN A 82 2.88 -5.48 13.85
CA ASN A 82 3.74 -4.93 12.81
C ASN A 82 4.32 -6.12 12.02
N PRO A 83 4.03 -6.29 10.72
CA PRO A 83 3.14 -5.43 9.93
C PRO A 83 1.69 -5.50 10.42
N ILE A 84 0.85 -4.53 10.03
CA ILE A 84 -0.59 -4.58 10.30
C ILE A 84 -1.31 -5.49 9.29
N ILE A 85 -2.55 -5.86 9.59
CA ILE A 85 -3.39 -6.69 8.71
C ILE A 85 -3.53 -6.05 7.33
N ALA A 86 -3.26 -6.84 6.30
CA ALA A 86 -3.30 -6.48 4.88
C ALA A 86 -2.35 -5.33 4.49
N GLN A 87 -1.33 -5.03 5.30
CA GLN A 87 -0.34 -4.01 4.97
C GLN A 87 0.38 -4.36 3.66
N THR A 88 0.50 -3.38 2.77
CA THR A 88 1.35 -3.44 1.58
C THR A 88 2.63 -2.64 1.80
N ASP A 89 3.59 -2.76 0.88
CA ASP A 89 4.88 -2.07 0.95
C ASP A 89 5.67 -2.36 2.25
N VAL A 90 5.53 -3.57 2.80
CA VAL A 90 6.27 -3.98 3.99
C VAL A 90 7.74 -4.24 3.63
N PRO A 91 8.73 -3.63 4.31
CA PRO A 91 10.14 -3.87 4.00
C PRO A 91 10.49 -5.37 4.03
N THR A 92 11.28 -5.83 3.06
CA THR A 92 11.65 -7.26 2.95
C THR A 92 12.47 -7.77 4.15
N ASN A 93 13.11 -6.89 4.91
CA ASN A 93 13.85 -7.19 6.13
C ASN A 93 12.99 -7.11 7.41
N ILE A 94 11.66 -7.04 7.28
CA ILE A 94 10.73 -6.97 8.40
C ILE A 94 10.98 -8.09 9.40
N ARG A 95 10.88 -7.75 10.69
CA ARG A 95 10.85 -8.69 11.81
C ARG A 95 9.49 -8.56 12.47
N PRO A 96 8.51 -9.39 12.09
CA PRO A 96 7.16 -9.20 12.60
C PRO A 96 7.10 -9.23 14.12
N ALA A 97 6.27 -8.37 14.70
CA ALA A 97 6.04 -8.26 16.13
C ALA A 97 4.52 -8.16 16.39
N LEU A 98 4.02 -9.07 17.23
CA LEU A 98 2.62 -9.13 17.63
C LEU A 98 2.54 -8.89 19.13
N THR A 99 1.88 -7.82 19.54
CA THR A 99 1.74 -7.43 20.96
C THR A 99 0.37 -7.82 21.48
N PHE A 100 0.36 -8.27 22.73
CA PHE A 100 -0.80 -8.74 23.46
C PHE A 100 -1.07 -7.81 24.65
N PRO A 101 -2.32 -7.71 25.12
CA PRO A 101 -2.67 -6.87 26.26
C PRO A 101 -2.17 -7.44 27.60
N VAL A 102 -1.73 -8.71 27.62
CA VAL A 102 -1.24 -9.43 28.79
C VAL A 102 0.10 -10.10 28.49
N PRO A 103 0.95 -10.35 29.50
CA PRO A 103 2.13 -11.20 29.33
C PRO A 103 1.74 -12.62 28.89
N ILE A 104 2.52 -13.20 27.98
CA ILE A 104 2.19 -14.44 27.30
C ILE A 104 3.33 -15.46 27.36
N THR A 105 2.99 -16.73 27.13
CA THR A 105 3.95 -17.80 26.86
C THR A 105 3.38 -18.74 25.80
N PHE A 106 4.24 -19.54 25.18
CA PHE A 106 3.79 -20.66 24.36
C PHE A 106 3.25 -21.78 25.24
N ASP A 107 2.15 -22.39 24.80
CA ASP A 107 1.58 -23.60 25.44
C ASP A 107 2.15 -24.88 24.83
N ASN A 108 2.58 -24.82 23.56
CA ASN A 108 3.10 -25.93 22.78
C ASN A 108 4.44 -25.56 22.14
N ASP A 109 5.10 -26.51 21.45
CA ASP A 109 6.28 -26.19 20.65
C ASP A 109 5.91 -25.11 19.62
N PRO A 110 6.50 -23.89 19.71
CA PRO A 110 6.09 -22.76 18.90
C PRO A 110 6.25 -23.01 17.40
N SER A 111 7.18 -23.87 17.01
CA SER A 111 7.45 -24.19 15.60
C SER A 111 6.33 -24.99 14.92
N THR A 112 5.42 -25.56 15.71
CA THR A 112 4.30 -26.38 15.21
C THR A 112 2.98 -25.63 15.13
N VAL A 113 2.86 -24.50 15.84
CA VAL A 113 1.59 -23.77 16.03
C VAL A 113 1.64 -22.31 15.60
N VAL A 114 2.83 -21.77 15.33
CA VAL A 114 3.01 -20.44 14.73
C VAL A 114 3.80 -20.60 13.43
N SER A 115 3.22 -20.13 12.33
CA SER A 115 3.84 -20.21 11.02
C SER A 115 3.89 -18.85 10.33
N LEU A 116 5.02 -18.59 9.67
CA LEU A 116 5.15 -17.57 8.64
C LEU A 116 5.33 -18.31 7.31
N TYR A 117 4.52 -17.98 6.31
CA TYR A 117 4.59 -18.63 5.01
C TYR A 117 4.28 -17.68 3.86
N LYS A 118 4.81 -17.98 2.67
CA LYS A 118 4.34 -17.38 1.43
C LYS A 118 2.95 -17.92 1.13
N VAL A 119 1.99 -17.03 0.90
CA VAL A 119 0.61 -17.41 0.62
C VAL A 119 0.53 -18.26 -0.65
N GLU A 120 1.29 -17.88 -1.68
CA GLU A 120 1.44 -18.69 -2.88
C GLU A 120 2.19 -19.99 -2.58
N GLY A 121 1.57 -21.12 -2.91
CA GLY A 121 2.11 -22.46 -2.65
C GLY A 121 2.21 -22.85 -1.17
N LYS A 122 1.76 -22.00 -0.23
CA LYS A 122 1.89 -22.21 1.23
C LYS A 122 3.32 -22.58 1.65
N SER A 123 4.32 -21.96 1.03
CA SER A 123 5.73 -22.30 1.28
C SER A 123 6.18 -21.73 2.63
N PRO A 124 6.67 -22.55 3.58
CA PRO A 124 7.07 -22.06 4.89
C PRO A 124 8.31 -21.18 4.82
N VAL A 125 8.37 -20.17 5.70
CA VAL A 125 9.54 -19.33 5.92
C VAL A 125 10.18 -19.75 7.24
N SER A 126 11.40 -20.28 7.16
CA SER A 126 12.18 -20.62 8.36
C SER A 126 12.57 -19.36 9.14
N GLY A 127 12.55 -19.48 10.46
CA GLY A 127 12.91 -18.39 11.35
C GLY A 127 12.81 -18.78 12.82
N LYS A 128 13.14 -17.82 13.67
CA LYS A 128 13.06 -17.95 15.12
C LYS A 128 11.84 -17.23 15.67
N LEU A 129 11.22 -17.84 16.67
CA LEU A 129 10.11 -17.29 17.44
C LEU A 129 10.60 -16.98 18.85
N GLU A 130 10.33 -15.78 19.34
CA GLU A 130 10.74 -15.33 20.67
C GLU A 130 9.62 -14.51 21.30
N ILE A 131 9.16 -14.92 22.47
CA ILE A 131 8.28 -14.09 23.29
C ILE A 131 9.13 -13.28 24.27
N ARG A 132 8.89 -11.96 24.34
CA ARG A 132 9.39 -11.11 25.42
C ARG A 132 8.20 -10.45 26.10
N ASN A 133 7.93 -10.85 27.34
CA ASN A 133 6.78 -10.39 28.11
C ASN A 133 5.46 -10.60 27.35
N ASN A 134 4.91 -9.55 26.76
CA ASN A 134 3.62 -9.53 26.05
C ASN A 134 3.77 -9.42 24.52
N THR A 135 4.98 -9.56 23.97
CA THR A 135 5.21 -9.44 22.52
C THR A 135 5.83 -10.70 21.96
N LEU A 136 5.21 -11.27 20.92
CA LEU A 136 5.77 -12.31 20.06
C LEU A 136 6.58 -11.67 18.93
N TYR A 137 7.87 -11.96 18.87
CA TYR A 137 8.75 -11.61 17.77
C TYR A 137 8.96 -12.81 16.84
N ILE A 138 8.84 -12.56 15.55
CA ILE A 138 9.11 -13.52 14.47
C ILE A 138 10.33 -12.99 13.72
N ARG A 139 11.39 -13.80 13.63
CA ARG A 139 12.64 -13.44 12.94
C ARG A 139 12.91 -14.43 11.83
N PRO A 140 12.53 -14.11 10.58
CA PRO A 140 12.92 -14.91 9.42
C PRO A 140 14.44 -15.09 9.37
N ASP A 141 14.92 -16.29 9.00
CA ASP A 141 16.35 -16.57 8.88
C ASP A 141 16.98 -15.86 7.67
N LYS A 142 16.15 -15.54 6.68
CA LYS A 142 16.51 -14.82 5.46
C LYS A 142 15.56 -13.65 5.25
N THR A 143 16.06 -12.61 4.59
CA THR A 143 15.24 -11.53 4.04
C THR A 143 14.11 -12.12 3.19
N LEU A 144 12.89 -11.60 3.36
CA LEU A 144 11.73 -12.02 2.58
C LEU A 144 11.88 -11.60 1.12
N GLU A 145 11.24 -12.33 0.21
CA GLU A 145 11.18 -11.93 -1.19
C GLU A 145 10.34 -10.64 -1.36
N SER A 146 10.75 -9.78 -2.28
CA SER A 146 10.02 -8.56 -2.65
C SER A 146 8.72 -8.87 -3.38
N ASN A 147 7.76 -7.94 -3.34
CA ASN A 147 6.47 -8.05 -4.02
C ASN A 147 5.75 -9.40 -3.77
N THR A 148 5.88 -9.94 -2.55
CA THR A 148 5.41 -11.28 -2.22
C THR A 148 4.41 -11.22 -1.07
N LYS A 149 3.31 -11.96 -1.20
CA LYS A 149 2.28 -12.04 -0.17
C LYS A 149 2.64 -13.10 0.87
N TYR A 150 2.76 -12.68 2.13
CA TYR A 150 3.03 -13.55 3.28
C TYR A 150 1.83 -13.62 4.23
N ALA A 151 1.77 -14.69 5.00
CA ALA A 151 0.82 -14.86 6.09
C ALA A 151 1.53 -15.31 7.37
N ILE A 152 1.10 -14.75 8.50
CA ILE A 152 1.39 -15.24 9.84
C ILE A 152 0.12 -15.90 10.36
N GLU A 153 0.21 -17.17 10.73
CA GLU A 153 -0.89 -17.95 11.27
C GLU A 153 -0.49 -18.45 12.66
N ILE A 154 -1.34 -18.19 13.64
CA ILE A 154 -1.23 -18.69 15.01
C ILE A 154 -2.45 -19.56 15.25
N ASP A 155 -2.23 -20.82 15.58
CA ASP A 155 -3.32 -21.74 15.88
C ASP A 155 -3.98 -21.43 17.22
N LYS A 156 -5.25 -21.81 17.34
CA LYS A 156 -6.00 -21.68 18.58
C LYS A 156 -5.26 -22.41 19.71
N GLY A 157 -5.11 -21.75 20.85
CA GLY A 157 -4.43 -22.33 22.02
C GLY A 157 -2.90 -22.20 22.00
N ALA A 158 -2.29 -21.75 20.90
CA ALA A 158 -0.82 -21.71 20.77
C ALA A 158 -0.13 -20.83 21.82
N ILE A 159 -0.79 -19.73 22.18
CA ILE A 159 -0.29 -18.70 23.09
C ILE A 159 -1.29 -18.54 24.23
N VAL A 160 -0.79 -18.60 25.46
CA VAL A 160 -1.57 -18.50 26.70
C VAL A 160 -1.10 -17.32 27.55
N SER A 161 -1.99 -16.78 28.37
CA SER A 161 -1.65 -15.75 29.36
C SER A 161 -0.82 -16.37 30.49
N THR A 162 0.20 -15.65 30.97
CA THR A 162 0.94 -16.06 32.17
C THR A 162 0.26 -15.64 33.48
N ILE A 163 -0.78 -14.80 33.38
CA ILE A 163 -1.58 -14.35 34.54
C ILE A 163 -2.76 -15.31 34.75
N ASP A 164 -3.36 -15.81 33.68
CA ASP A 164 -4.47 -16.78 33.70
C ASP A 164 -4.28 -17.81 32.59
N SER A 165 -3.74 -18.98 32.92
CA SER A 165 -3.44 -20.04 31.95
C SER A 165 -4.69 -20.69 31.33
N THR A 166 -5.90 -20.36 31.80
CA THR A 166 -7.15 -20.79 31.16
C THR A 166 -7.50 -19.94 29.94
N LYS A 167 -6.82 -18.80 29.76
CA LYS A 167 -6.99 -17.88 28.65
C LYS A 167 -5.92 -18.10 27.59
N SER A 168 -6.36 -18.34 26.36
CA SER A 168 -5.51 -18.57 25.20
C SER A 168 -5.97 -17.77 24.00
N ILE A 169 -5.07 -17.55 23.05
CA ILE A 169 -5.42 -16.95 21.76
C ILE A 169 -6.40 -17.86 20.99
N ASP A 170 -7.42 -17.28 20.37
CA ASP A 170 -8.14 -17.94 19.27
C ASP A 170 -7.25 -17.97 18.02
N LYS A 171 -7.69 -18.70 16.98
CA LYS A 171 -6.94 -18.75 15.73
C LYS A 171 -6.79 -17.34 15.15
N TYR A 172 -5.55 -16.95 14.85
CA TYR A 172 -5.21 -15.63 14.34
C TYR A 172 -4.51 -15.76 12.98
N LEU A 173 -4.93 -14.93 12.03
CA LEU A 173 -4.35 -14.86 10.69
C LEU A 173 -4.08 -13.40 10.33
N LEU A 174 -2.83 -13.11 10.01
CA LEU A 174 -2.40 -11.83 9.46
C LEU A 174 -1.79 -12.05 8.10
N GLN A 175 -2.16 -11.25 7.10
CA GLN A 175 -1.53 -11.25 5.79
C GLN A 175 -0.90 -9.89 5.51
N PHE A 176 0.23 -9.89 4.82
CA PHE A 176 0.90 -8.67 4.36
C PHE A 176 1.62 -8.91 3.03
N VAL A 177 1.96 -7.82 2.34
CA VAL A 177 2.69 -7.85 1.07
C VAL A 177 3.99 -7.07 1.24
N THR A 178 5.11 -7.70 0.90
CA THR A 178 6.42 -7.04 0.93
C THR A 178 6.58 -6.01 -0.17
N SER A 179 7.44 -5.01 0.06
CA SER A 179 7.77 -3.95 -0.89
C SER A 179 8.25 -4.53 -2.22
N ASN A 180 7.84 -3.89 -3.31
CA ASN A 180 8.52 -4.07 -4.58
C ASN A 180 9.87 -3.35 -4.50
N ASN A 181 10.97 -4.00 -4.89
CA ASN A 181 12.32 -3.42 -4.86
C ASN A 181 12.84 -3.09 -6.26
N GLU A 182 12.00 -3.21 -7.28
CA GLU A 182 12.32 -2.79 -8.64
C GLU A 182 12.04 -1.29 -8.78
N ALA A 183 12.79 -0.60 -9.64
CA ALA A 183 12.46 0.77 -10.00
C ALA A 183 11.11 0.83 -10.76
N PRO A 184 10.31 1.90 -10.59
CA PRO A 184 9.14 2.12 -11.42
C PRO A 184 9.55 2.34 -12.88
N ILE A 185 8.77 1.78 -13.81
CA ILE A 185 9.04 1.85 -15.26
C ILE A 185 7.93 2.64 -15.96
N VAL A 186 8.30 3.35 -17.03
CA VAL A 186 7.33 4.06 -17.88
C VAL A 186 6.59 3.04 -18.74
N ILE A 187 5.26 3.07 -18.71
CA ILE A 187 4.39 2.17 -19.48
C ILE A 187 3.58 2.89 -20.56
N ASP A 188 3.43 4.21 -20.46
CA ASP A 188 2.74 5.02 -21.47
C ASP A 188 3.24 6.47 -21.42
N VAL A 189 3.26 7.13 -22.58
CA VAL A 189 3.62 8.55 -22.70
C VAL A 189 2.72 9.22 -23.72
N LYS A 190 2.25 10.42 -23.41
CA LYS A 190 1.56 11.30 -24.35
C LYS A 190 2.22 12.67 -24.35
N PRO A 191 2.44 13.32 -25.50
CA PRO A 191 2.45 12.72 -26.84
C PRO A 191 3.38 11.51 -26.94
N TYR A 192 3.10 10.60 -27.86
CA TYR A 192 3.97 9.47 -28.13
C TYR A 192 5.34 9.93 -28.64
N GLY A 193 6.34 9.07 -28.46
CA GLY A 193 7.66 9.31 -29.03
C GLY A 193 7.57 9.50 -30.55
N GLU A 194 8.19 10.55 -31.05
CA GLU A 194 8.21 10.94 -32.46
C GLU A 194 6.82 11.33 -33.02
N GLU A 195 5.81 11.54 -32.16
CA GLU A 195 4.50 12.03 -32.60
C GLU A 195 4.65 13.39 -33.28
N THR A 196 4.05 13.54 -34.46
CA THR A 196 4.04 14.78 -35.22
C THR A 196 2.64 15.40 -35.19
N LYS A 197 2.55 16.68 -35.57
CA LYS A 197 1.28 17.42 -35.57
C LYS A 197 0.61 17.53 -34.19
N VAL A 198 1.40 17.46 -33.12
CA VAL A 198 0.91 17.65 -31.75
C VAL A 198 0.36 19.07 -31.60
N ASP A 199 -0.77 19.21 -30.90
CA ASP A 199 -1.34 20.53 -30.61
C ASP A 199 -0.37 21.38 -29.77
N VAL A 200 -0.31 22.68 -30.02
CA VAL A 200 0.52 23.61 -29.26
C VAL A 200 0.11 23.72 -27.79
N ASP A 201 -1.14 23.40 -27.46
CA ASP A 201 -1.66 23.38 -26.09
C ASP A 201 -1.58 21.98 -25.45
N ALA A 202 -0.87 21.03 -26.09
CA ALA A 202 -0.78 19.66 -25.61
C ALA A 202 -0.26 19.56 -24.17
N VAL A 203 -0.97 18.75 -23.39
CA VAL A 203 -0.55 18.32 -22.06
C VAL A 203 0.22 17.03 -22.20
N ILE A 204 1.42 17.00 -21.65
CA ILE A 204 2.26 15.81 -21.67
C ILE A 204 1.96 14.97 -20.44
N THR A 205 1.80 13.66 -20.60
CA THR A 205 1.64 12.71 -19.50
C THR A 205 2.65 11.57 -19.61
N ILE A 206 3.20 11.15 -18.48
CA ILE A 206 4.06 9.97 -18.36
C ILE A 206 3.45 9.06 -17.32
N LYS A 207 3.03 7.87 -17.73
CA LYS A 207 2.43 6.88 -16.85
C LYS A 207 3.45 5.83 -16.46
N TYR A 208 3.48 5.51 -15.17
CA TYR A 208 4.31 4.46 -14.59
C TYR A 208 3.47 3.20 -14.32
N ASP A 209 4.13 2.07 -14.20
CA ASP A 209 3.50 0.78 -13.89
C ASP A 209 2.92 0.69 -12.47
N ARG A 210 3.20 1.68 -11.63
CA ARG A 210 2.79 1.75 -10.24
C ARG A 210 2.69 3.19 -9.75
N LYS A 211 2.14 3.36 -8.56
CA LYS A 211 2.10 4.65 -7.88
C LYS A 211 3.52 5.18 -7.65
N VAL A 212 3.72 6.45 -8.00
CA VAL A 212 4.96 7.19 -7.82
C VAL A 212 4.72 8.48 -7.04
N ILE A 213 5.78 8.96 -6.41
CA ILE A 213 5.86 10.25 -5.72
C ILE A 213 7.06 11.03 -6.26
N SER A 214 7.07 12.34 -6.03
CA SER A 214 8.18 13.20 -6.47
C SER A 214 9.50 12.74 -5.86
N GLY A 215 10.51 12.61 -6.73
CA GLY A 215 11.88 12.32 -6.35
C GLY A 215 12.67 13.59 -6.04
N THR A 216 14.00 13.48 -6.07
CA THR A 216 14.90 14.62 -5.79
C THR A 216 15.42 15.28 -7.06
N LYS A 217 15.29 14.62 -8.22
CA LYS A 217 15.73 15.14 -9.51
C LYS A 217 14.58 15.81 -10.26
N LYS A 218 14.93 16.47 -11.36
CA LYS A 218 14.01 17.32 -12.13
C LYS A 218 13.58 16.64 -13.42
N PHE A 219 12.39 17.00 -13.85
CA PHE A 219 11.93 16.86 -15.22
C PHE A 219 12.29 18.12 -16.01
N LEU A 220 12.61 17.95 -17.28
CA LEU A 220 12.86 19.05 -18.20
C LEU A 220 12.02 18.87 -19.46
N LEU A 221 11.35 19.95 -19.87
CA LEU A 221 10.84 20.12 -21.22
C LEU A 221 11.77 21.09 -21.93
N MET A 222 12.27 20.72 -23.11
CA MET A 222 13.21 21.52 -23.90
C MET A 222 12.70 21.64 -25.34
N ASN A 223 13.07 22.70 -26.04
CA ASN A 223 12.85 22.79 -27.48
C ASN A 223 14.06 22.25 -28.27
N ASP A 224 13.90 22.17 -29.58
CA ASP A 224 14.92 21.88 -30.61
C ASP A 224 16.29 22.55 -30.40
N ASN A 225 16.33 23.76 -29.84
CA ASN A 225 17.56 24.51 -29.56
C ASN A 225 18.19 24.17 -28.19
N GLY A 226 17.65 23.18 -27.47
CA GLY A 226 18.07 22.80 -26.12
C GLY A 226 17.67 23.80 -25.03
N ALA A 227 16.83 24.80 -25.35
CA ALA A 227 16.36 25.78 -24.38
C ALA A 227 15.21 25.20 -23.55
N LYS A 228 15.23 25.45 -22.24
CA LYS A 228 14.17 24.99 -21.32
C LYS A 228 12.87 25.71 -21.60
N VAL A 229 11.81 24.93 -21.78
CA VAL A 229 10.43 25.41 -21.87
C VAL A 229 9.85 25.44 -20.45
N PRO A 230 9.38 26.59 -19.95
CA PRO A 230 8.76 26.66 -18.65
C PRO A 230 7.50 25.78 -18.59
N ALA A 231 7.46 24.83 -17.66
CA ALA A 231 6.33 23.93 -17.44
C ALA A 231 6.08 23.70 -15.94
N THR A 232 4.88 23.28 -15.60
CA THR A 232 4.54 22.76 -14.27
C THR A 232 4.48 21.23 -14.32
N PHE A 233 5.06 20.60 -13.30
CA PHE A 233 5.14 19.15 -13.18
C PHE A 233 4.34 18.72 -11.96
N THR A 234 3.34 17.87 -12.19
CA THR A 234 2.45 17.37 -11.13
C THR A 234 2.52 15.85 -11.12
N VAL A 235 2.79 15.27 -9.96
CA VAL A 235 2.74 13.81 -9.76
C VAL A 235 1.44 13.47 -9.07
N SER A 236 0.63 12.63 -9.69
CA SER A 236 -0.62 12.14 -9.12
C SER A 236 -0.76 10.64 -9.39
N ASN A 237 -0.90 9.86 -8.32
CA ASN A 237 -0.96 8.41 -8.38
C ASN A 237 0.24 7.81 -9.17
N ASP A 238 0.01 7.22 -10.33
CA ASP A 238 0.97 6.58 -11.22
C ASP A 238 1.38 7.48 -12.40
N THR A 239 0.92 8.73 -12.44
CA THR A 239 1.05 9.59 -13.61
C THR A 239 1.74 10.91 -13.27
N VAL A 240 2.69 11.31 -14.11
CA VAL A 240 3.29 12.64 -14.11
C VAL A 240 2.65 13.44 -15.23
N THR A 241 2.09 14.60 -14.89
CA THR A 241 1.54 15.57 -15.85
C THR A 241 2.49 16.75 -15.98
N ILE A 242 2.85 17.07 -17.23
CA ILE A 242 3.71 18.20 -17.59
C ILE A 242 2.87 19.17 -18.43
N GLN A 243 2.58 20.33 -17.84
CA GLN A 243 1.81 21.39 -18.48
C GLN A 243 2.75 22.55 -18.85
N PRO A 244 2.99 22.82 -20.15
CA PRO A 244 3.66 24.04 -20.58
C PRO A 244 2.93 25.28 -20.04
N LYS A 245 3.69 26.29 -19.57
CA LYS A 245 3.12 27.53 -19.01
C LYS A 245 2.58 28.50 -20.07
N ALA A 246 2.96 28.28 -21.32
CA ALA A 246 2.49 29.01 -22.49
C ALA A 246 2.34 27.99 -23.64
N PRO A 247 1.49 28.28 -24.64
CA PRO A 247 1.39 27.44 -25.83
C PRO A 247 2.77 27.19 -26.44
N LEU A 248 3.00 25.96 -26.87
CA LEU A 248 4.18 25.58 -27.63
C LEU A 248 4.19 26.34 -28.97
N LYS A 249 5.35 26.41 -29.61
CA LYS A 249 5.49 27.00 -30.93
C LYS A 249 5.11 25.97 -31.97
N ASN A 250 4.43 26.39 -33.03
CA ASN A 250 4.13 25.55 -34.18
C ASN A 250 5.40 25.08 -34.88
N ASN A 251 5.36 23.87 -35.45
CA ASN A 251 6.44 23.28 -36.25
C ASN A 251 7.80 23.28 -35.53
N VAL A 252 7.81 22.95 -34.23
CA VAL A 252 9.00 22.85 -33.38
C VAL A 252 9.04 21.47 -32.72
N GLU A 253 10.24 20.88 -32.67
CA GLU A 253 10.51 19.66 -31.92
C GLU A 253 10.73 19.99 -30.44
N TYR A 254 10.17 19.15 -29.57
CA TYR A 254 10.27 19.25 -28.13
C TYR A 254 10.78 17.94 -27.52
N TYR A 255 11.64 18.07 -26.52
CA TYR A 255 12.24 16.95 -25.80
C TYR A 255 11.79 16.92 -24.35
N ILE A 256 11.48 15.73 -23.87
CA ILE A 256 11.24 15.41 -22.48
C ILE A 256 12.48 14.67 -21.96
N ASP A 257 13.20 15.28 -21.02
CA ASP A 257 14.32 14.64 -20.32
C ASP A 257 13.95 14.43 -18.85
N VAL A 258 13.80 13.16 -18.48
CA VAL A 258 13.50 12.72 -17.13
C VAL A 258 14.76 12.12 -16.53
N ALA A 259 15.36 12.84 -15.59
CA ALA A 259 16.53 12.32 -14.86
C ALA A 259 16.15 11.09 -14.02
N GLN A 260 17.10 10.16 -13.86
CA GLN A 260 16.96 9.07 -12.89
C GLN A 260 16.64 9.64 -11.50
N GLY A 261 15.63 9.10 -10.83
CA GLY A 261 15.17 9.60 -9.53
C GLY A 261 14.39 10.92 -9.59
N ALA A 262 13.87 11.32 -10.76
CA ALA A 262 12.88 12.40 -10.85
C ALA A 262 11.55 12.01 -10.17
N VAL A 263 11.23 10.71 -10.18
CA VAL A 263 10.23 10.10 -9.30
C VAL A 263 10.80 8.89 -8.59
N LYS A 264 10.08 8.45 -7.56
CA LYS A 264 10.31 7.18 -6.88
C LYS A 264 8.97 6.55 -6.50
N ASP A 265 8.92 5.25 -6.28
CA ASP A 265 7.72 4.60 -5.76
C ASP A 265 7.56 4.79 -4.24
N THR A 266 6.49 4.23 -3.66
CA THR A 266 6.20 4.27 -2.23
C THR A 266 7.20 3.47 -1.38
N SER A 267 7.90 2.53 -2.01
CA SER A 267 8.99 1.74 -1.40
C SER A 267 10.33 2.45 -1.44
N GLY A 268 10.42 3.57 -2.17
CA GLY A 268 11.61 4.42 -2.26
C GLY A 268 12.52 4.11 -3.45
N ASN A 269 12.13 3.22 -4.37
CA ASN A 269 12.94 2.91 -5.55
C ASN A 269 12.87 4.06 -6.54
N GLU A 270 14.03 4.62 -6.90
CA GLU A 270 14.13 5.71 -7.88
C GLU A 270 13.84 5.22 -9.30
N SER A 271 13.08 5.99 -10.09
CA SER A 271 12.84 5.69 -11.49
C SER A 271 14.13 5.71 -12.31
N TYR A 272 14.18 4.92 -13.38
CA TYR A 272 15.23 5.05 -14.39
C TYR A 272 15.17 6.41 -15.12
N LYS A 273 16.27 6.74 -15.81
CA LYS A 273 16.28 7.86 -16.76
C LYS A 273 15.32 7.53 -17.91
N TYR A 274 14.56 8.53 -18.38
CA TYR A 274 13.66 8.39 -19.52
C TYR A 274 13.77 9.60 -20.46
N PHE A 275 13.63 9.37 -21.76
CA PHE A 275 13.67 10.39 -22.80
C PHE A 275 12.58 10.14 -23.84
N SER A 276 11.91 11.20 -24.28
CA SER A 276 10.96 11.17 -25.39
C SER A 276 11.00 12.49 -26.14
N LEU A 277 10.56 12.49 -27.41
CA LEU A 277 10.46 13.68 -28.25
C LEU A 277 9.14 13.69 -29.01
N PHE A 278 8.67 14.87 -29.41
CA PHE A 278 7.52 15.04 -30.29
C PHE A 278 7.63 16.38 -31.03
N SER A 279 6.86 16.56 -32.10
CA SER A 279 6.81 17.80 -32.88
C SER A 279 5.41 18.37 -32.98
N THR A 280 5.28 19.68 -32.77
CA THR A 280 4.02 20.40 -32.93
C THR A 280 3.63 20.58 -34.39
N GLY A 281 2.33 20.68 -34.65
CA GLY A 281 1.78 20.90 -35.98
C GLY A 281 1.99 22.32 -36.50
N THR A 282 1.53 22.50 -37.73
CA THR A 282 1.37 23.84 -38.33
C THR A 282 0.17 24.55 -37.69
N PRO A 283 0.06 25.88 -37.81
CA PRO A 283 -1.12 26.60 -37.31
C PRO A 283 -2.46 26.09 -37.87
N SER A 284 -2.45 25.47 -39.06
CA SER A 284 -3.61 24.84 -39.68
C SER A 284 -4.00 23.49 -39.10
N ASP A 285 -3.12 22.84 -38.33
CA ASP A 285 -3.39 21.55 -37.69
C ASP A 285 -4.08 21.71 -36.32
N SER A 286 -4.18 22.93 -35.78
CA SER A 286 -4.88 23.20 -34.52
C SER A 286 -6.39 22.96 -34.70
N GLY A 287 -6.89 21.86 -34.11
CA GLY A 287 -8.27 21.38 -34.27
C GLY A 287 -8.46 20.18 -35.19
N ALA A 288 -7.39 19.61 -35.77
CA ALA A 288 -7.46 18.33 -36.46
C ALA A 288 -7.66 17.18 -35.44
N ILE A 289 -8.70 16.37 -35.64
CA ILE A 289 -8.94 15.15 -34.85
C ILE A 289 -7.74 14.22 -35.08
N PRO A 290 -7.13 13.60 -34.05
CA PRO A 290 -6.05 12.65 -34.26
C PRO A 290 -6.55 11.54 -35.19
N GLU A 291 -5.88 11.37 -36.34
CA GLU A 291 -6.12 10.20 -37.18
C GLU A 291 -5.74 8.97 -36.36
N ASN A 292 -6.73 8.13 -36.05
CA ASN A 292 -6.49 6.79 -35.58
C ASN A 292 -5.53 6.12 -36.58
N PRO A 293 -4.43 5.49 -36.16
CA PRO A 293 -3.56 4.78 -37.10
C PRO A 293 -4.45 3.85 -37.95
N GLU A 294 -4.25 3.87 -39.27
CA GLU A 294 -4.96 2.96 -40.17
C GLU A 294 -4.89 1.55 -39.58
N PRO A 295 -6.02 0.82 -39.48
CA PRO A 295 -5.98 -0.57 -39.08
C PRO A 295 -4.94 -1.27 -39.94
N ILE A 296 -3.98 -1.94 -39.31
CA ILE A 296 -3.12 -2.87 -40.02
C ILE A 296 -4.05 -3.92 -40.62
N ASP A 297 -4.31 -3.81 -41.92
CA ASP A 297 -4.97 -4.86 -42.68
C ASP A 297 -3.96 -6.00 -42.75
N LEU A 298 -4.03 -6.90 -41.77
CA LEU A 298 -3.43 -8.21 -41.89
C LEU A 298 -4.24 -8.95 -42.95
N GLU A 299 -3.95 -8.71 -44.22
CA GLU A 299 -4.26 -9.68 -45.26
C GLU A 299 -3.67 -11.00 -44.78
N LEU A 300 -4.53 -11.92 -44.37
CA LEU A 300 -4.21 -13.33 -44.16
C LEU A 300 -3.92 -13.94 -45.53
N GLY A 301 -2.82 -13.52 -46.15
CA GLY A 301 -2.22 -14.16 -47.30
C GLY A 301 -1.54 -15.45 -46.85
N ASP A 302 -2.27 -16.55 -47.00
CA ASP A 302 -1.79 -17.92 -47.18
C ASP A 302 -0.58 -18.36 -46.34
N ILE A 303 -0.83 -18.60 -45.04
CA ILE A 303 0.01 -19.54 -44.29
C ILE A 303 -0.46 -20.95 -44.62
N SER A 304 0.02 -21.49 -45.75
CA SER A 304 0.01 -22.91 -46.03
C SER A 304 1.00 -23.60 -45.09
N ILE A 305 0.51 -24.15 -43.98
CA ILE A 305 1.30 -25.06 -43.15
C ILE A 305 1.20 -26.45 -43.78
N GLU A 306 2.19 -26.82 -44.60
CA GLU A 306 2.41 -28.23 -44.93
C GLU A 306 3.01 -28.93 -43.69
N PHE A 307 2.32 -29.96 -43.22
CA PHE A 307 2.86 -30.91 -42.26
C PHE A 307 3.54 -32.03 -43.06
N GLU A 308 4.87 -32.15 -42.94
CA GLU A 308 5.58 -33.43 -43.11
C GLU A 308 5.67 -34.17 -41.77
#